data_AF-A0A9D9Q3B6-F1
#
_entry.id   AF-A0A9D9Q3B6-F1
#
_cell.length_a   1.000
_cell.length_b   1.000
_cell.length_c   1.000
_cell.angle_alpha   90.00
_cell.angle_beta   90.00
_cell.angle_gamma   90.00
#
_symmetry.space_group_name_H-M   'P 1'
#
loop_
_entity.id
_entity.type
_entity.pdbx_description
1 polymer ?
#
loop_
_entity_poly.entity_id
_entity_poly.type
_entity_poly.pdbx_seq_one_letter_code
_entity_poly.pdbx_strand_id
1 'polypeptide(L)' 'MPKTVTTIPATISKFTAAPIDSKVKRKVAGYARVSTDHEDQVSSYAAQVDYYTKYIKGREDWEFAG' A
#
# COMPACT_ATOMS: atom_id res chain seq x y z
N MET A 1 33.77 -1.45 37.51
CA MET A 1 32.34 -1.15 37.76
C MET A 1 31.54 -1.63 36.56
N PRO A 2 30.57 -2.54 36.70
CA PRO A 2 29.82 -3.07 35.57
C PRO A 2 28.85 -2.01 35.03
N LYS A 3 28.77 -1.89 33.70
CA LYS A 3 27.86 -0.95 33.03
C LYS A 3 26.44 -1.54 33.05
N THR A 4 25.50 -0.83 33.67
CA THR A 4 24.08 -1.20 33.67
C THR A 4 23.49 -0.98 32.28
N VAL A 5 23.18 -2.06 31.58
CA VAL A 5 22.52 -2.02 30.27
C VAL A 5 21.01 -2.17 30.49
N THR A 6 20.25 -1.12 30.21
CA THR A 6 18.78 -1.15 30.26
C THR A 6 18.26 -1.58 28.89
N THR A 7 17.82 -2.83 28.77
CA THR A 7 17.23 -3.36 27.54
C THR A 7 15.74 -3.05 27.48
N ILE A 8 15.31 -2.32 26.45
CA ILE A 8 13.89 -2.07 26.18
C ILE A 8 13.34 -3.29 25.41
N PRO A 9 12.31 -3.99 25.92
CA PRO A 9 11.74 -5.13 25.22
C PRO A 9 11.07 -4.68 23.92
N ALA A 10 11.18 -5.49 22.88
CA ALA A 10 10.50 -5.22 21.62
C ALA A 10 8.97 -5.35 21.80
N THR A 11 8.25 -4.23 21.77
CA THR A 11 6.77 -4.15 21.89
C THR A 11 6.05 -4.60 20.61
N ILE A 12 6.59 -5.55 19.86
CA ILE A 12 5.92 -6.09 18.68
C ILE A 12 5.55 -7.53 19.02
N SER A 13 4.38 -7.70 19.64
CA SER A 13 3.80 -9.03 19.82
C SER A 13 3.53 -9.60 18.43
N LYS A 14 4.37 -10.51 17.95
CA LYS A 14 4.18 -11.24 16.68
C LYS A 14 2.98 -12.20 16.72
N PHE A 15 2.30 -12.26 17.86
CA PHE A 15 1.11 -13.07 18.12
C PHE A 15 -0.04 -12.16 18.55
N THR A 16 -0.54 -11.34 17.63
CA THR A 16 -1.91 -10.84 17.77
C THR A 16 -2.82 -12.04 17.53
N ALA A 17 -3.49 -12.51 18.56
CA ALA A 17 -4.56 -13.50 18.49
C ALA A 17 -5.82 -12.93 17.80
N ALA A 18 -5.64 -12.20 16.70
CA ALA A 18 -6.70 -11.94 15.76
C ALA A 18 -6.87 -13.20 14.91
N PRO A 19 -8.11 -13.61 14.59
CA PRO A 19 -8.30 -14.71 13.65
C PRO A 19 -7.50 -14.40 12.37
N ILE A 20 -6.61 -15.33 12.01
CA ILE A 20 -5.87 -15.34 10.73
C ILE A 20 -6.86 -15.39 9.53
N ASP A 21 -8.14 -15.55 9.82
CA ASP A 21 -9.27 -15.59 8.89
C ASP A 21 -9.94 -14.23 8.66
N SER A 22 -9.36 -13.10 9.10
CA SER A 22 -9.67 -11.86 8.40
C SER A 22 -8.93 -11.93 7.08
N LYS A 23 -9.62 -12.32 6.00
CA LYS A 23 -9.20 -12.02 4.62
C LYS A 23 -9.17 -10.50 4.46
N VAL A 24 -8.23 -9.83 5.10
CA VAL A 24 -7.98 -8.41 4.89
C VAL A 24 -7.56 -8.31 3.44
N LYS A 25 -8.41 -7.67 2.63
CA LYS A 25 -8.12 -7.42 1.22
C LYS A 25 -6.77 -6.69 1.14
N ARG A 26 -5.92 -7.13 0.22
CA ARG A 26 -4.57 -6.54 0.09
C ARG A 26 -4.75 -5.08 -0.33
N LYS A 27 -4.27 -4.14 0.48
CA LYS A 27 -4.27 -2.72 0.12
C LYS A 27 -3.25 -2.49 -1.01
N VAL A 28 -3.69 -1.95 -2.15
CA VAL A 28 -2.87 -1.72 -3.35
C VAL A 28 -3.02 -0.27 -3.81
N ALA A 29 -1.92 0.35 -4.25
CA ALA A 29 -1.90 1.68 -4.87
C ALA A 29 -1.19 1.60 -6.24
N GLY A 30 -1.61 2.46 -7.17
CA GLY A 30 -0.98 2.61 -8.49
C GLY A 30 0.01 3.77 -8.52
N TYR A 31 1.16 3.58 -9.16
CA TYR A 31 2.11 4.65 -9.47
C TYR A 31 2.02 4.98 -10.96
N ALA A 32 1.75 6.25 -11.28
CA ALA A 32 1.69 6.75 -12.65
C ALA A 32 2.79 7.80 -12.87
N ARG A 33 3.53 7.69 -13.97
CA ARG A 33 4.53 8.67 -14.39
C ARG A 33 4.06 9.30 -15.69
N VAL A 34 3.95 10.63 -15.70
CA VAL A 34 3.56 11.39 -16.89
C VAL A 34 4.83 11.98 -17.50
N SER A 35 5.06 11.72 -18.79
CA SER A 35 6.16 12.34 -19.53
C SER A 35 5.84 13.82 -19.75
N THR A 36 6.85 14.68 -19.60
CA THR A 36 6.68 16.13 -19.56
C THR A 36 6.49 16.79 -20.94
N ASP A 37 5.82 16.13 -21.89
CA ASP A 37 5.55 16.69 -23.23
C ASP A 37 4.17 17.38 -23.22
N HIS A 38 4.13 18.66 -23.57
CA HIS A 38 3.20 19.65 -23.00
C HIS A 38 1.70 19.45 -23.35
N GLU A 39 1.38 18.65 -24.38
CA GLU A 39 0.00 18.50 -24.88
C GLU A 39 -0.66 17.16 -24.52
N ASP A 40 0.10 16.09 -24.26
CA ASP A 40 -0.45 14.76 -23.93
C ASP A 40 -0.54 14.47 -22.41
N GLN A 41 -0.17 15.43 -21.55
CA GLN A 41 -0.08 15.18 -20.11
C GLN A 41 -1.43 14.93 -19.45
N VAL A 42 -2.46 15.70 -19.80
CA VAL A 42 -3.78 15.59 -19.17
C VAL A 42 -4.45 14.28 -19.57
N SER A 43 -4.35 13.93 -20.86
CA SER A 43 -4.87 12.67 -21.41
C SER A 43 -4.12 11.47 -20.84
N SER A 44 -2.79 11.53 -20.78
CA SER A 44 -1.95 10.45 -20.24
C SER A 44 -2.13 10.26 -18.73
N TYR A 45 -2.35 11.34 -17.98
CA TYR A 45 -2.65 11.25 -16.55
C TYR A 45 -4.01 10.60 -16.31
N ALA A 46 -5.06 11.13 -16.96
CA ALA A 46 -6.42 10.60 -16.82
C ALA A 46 -6.50 9.12 -17.22
N ALA A 47 -5.84 8.73 -18.33
CA ALA A 47 -5.79 7.35 -18.78
C ALA A 47 -5.07 6.42 -17.79
N GLN A 48 -3.92 6.84 -17.23
CA GLN A 48 -3.18 6.04 -16.26
C GLN A 48 -3.95 5.88 -14.94
N VAL A 49 -4.57 6.94 -14.44
CA VAL A 49 -5.41 6.90 -13.23
C VAL A 49 -6.61 5.99 -13.42
N ASP A 50 -7.36 6.16 -14.52
CA ASP A 50 -8.53 5.34 -14.83
C ASP A 50 -8.16 3.85 -14.96
N TYR A 51 -7.10 3.54 -15.71
CA TYR A 51 -6.65 2.17 -15.92
C TYR A 51 -6.30 1.47 -14.59
N TYR A 52 -5.43 2.06 -13.77
CA TYR A 52 -5.02 1.42 -12.51
C TYR A 52 -6.15 1.39 -11.48
N THR A 53 -7.03 2.39 -11.48
CA THR A 53 -8.22 2.41 -10.60
C THR A 53 -9.16 1.27 -10.96
N LYS A 54 -9.46 1.06 -12.25
CA LYS A 54 -10.31 -0.05 -12.72
C LYS A 54 -9.64 -1.41 -12.46
N TYR A 55 -8.33 -1.51 -12.71
CA TYR A 55 -7.58 -2.75 -12.49
C TYR A 55 -7.56 -3.17 -11.03
N ILE A 56 -7.39 -2.22 -10.10
CA ILE A 56 -7.41 -2.52 -8.66
C ILE A 56 -8.84 -2.81 -8.18
N LYS A 57 -9.84 -2.06 -8.65
CA LYS A 57 -11.26 -2.26 -8.27
C LYS A 57 -11.89 -3.53 -8.87
N GLY A 58 -11.37 -4.03 -9.98
CA GLY A 58 -11.84 -5.27 -10.61
C GLY A 58 -11.39 -6.55 -9.89
N ARG A 59 -10.54 -6.44 -8.87
CA ARG A 59 -10.01 -7.56 -8.08
C ARG A 59 -10.68 -7.59 -6.72
N GLU A 60 -11.47 -8.64 -6.47
CA GLU A 60 -12.23 -8.80 -5.23
C GLU A 60 -11.32 -8.99 -4.00
N ASP A 61 -10.11 -9.48 -4.25
CA ASP A 61 -9.00 -9.75 -3.34
C ASP A 61 -8.20 -8.49 -2.96
N TRP A 62 -8.39 -7.37 -3.67
CA TRP A 62 -7.64 -6.12 -3.45
C TRP A 62 -8.56 -4.99 -2.93
N GLU A 63 -7.97 -4.13 -2.12
CA GLU A 63 -8.59 -2.89 -1.64
C GLU A 63 -7.73 -1.73 -2.14
N PHE A 64 -8.35 -0.75 -2.78
CA PHE A 64 -7.60 0.44 -3.22
C PHE A 64 -7.17 1.24 -1.98
N ALA A 65 -5.87 1.49 -1.85
CA ALA A 65 -5.27 2.11 -0.67
C ALA A 65 -5.33 3.65 -0.68
N GLY A 66 -6.01 4.25 -1.67
CA GLY A 66 -6.10 5.69 -1.91
C GLY A 66 -7.53 6.22 -1.79
#